data_AF-A0A2V6BYB9-F1
#
_entry.id   AF-A0A2V6BYB9-F1
#
_cell.length_a   1.000
_cell.length_b   1.000
_cell.length_c   1.000
_cell.angle_alpha   90.00
_cell.angle_beta   90.00
_cell.angle_gamma   90.00
#
_symmetry.space_group_name_H-M   'P 1'
#
loop_
_entity.id
_entity.type
_entity.pdbx_description
1 polymer ?
#
loop_
_entity_poly.entity_id
_entity_poly.type
_entity_poly.pdbx_seq_one_letter_code
_entity_poly.pdbx_strand_id
1 'polypeptide(L)'
;MSRNQNSPASLRSAKSYADEGADRQQCLYRGLYYPTPEETTLKIAAYEGRSGLLARQRRESSTKEIERRAGGFTIGTVARSAKNSAWNEVFAIILLFTGTLLFFALISYSPRDLPSWVPWSYLSPPNKPAQNFIGPLGAIFASVFYLLIGAASYFLAAVLLGFGAAKLFYPRLRVVARLPWIVLFIVSGACLLQLQTRYFFDWKKLNIQGPGGSIGYVFGKKLLLTAMGDVGSMILLAGIYLSALILMTGLRPIHLVRETVGGVRNGVTRFREWRLRREMRRADIKGQLAISERELAKQRRSLEKQLKKKGAPLPERMVIPPEELAGRPERKVVDTTALPKKPSLAELRPAKAKPSIAVAEARRFDAENYVLPSIDLLDEHDPEGRGGADPAELEHVQEILIETLGQFGIAVAAGDITKGPTITRYEVYPAKGVRVDKIVSLERDLARATRAERINILAPIPGKDTVGIEIANTRKIKVTLRELMQSADWEEAKKRCKLPLALGKDVYGNVIIADLAQMPHLLIAGTTGSGKSVCINALIASILFRFTPEELRFIMID
;
A
#
# COMPACT_ATOMS: atom_id res chain seq x y z
N MET A 1 61.33 50.88 39.48
CA MET A 1 61.00 50.45 38.10
C MET A 1 60.48 49.02 38.13
N SER A 2 59.38 48.79 37.42
CA SER A 2 58.81 47.51 36.94
C SER A 2 58.59 46.32 37.88
N ARG A 3 57.30 45.98 38.02
CA ARG A 3 56.68 44.63 38.04
C ARG A 3 57.60 43.42 38.19
N ASN A 4 57.29 42.56 39.17
CA ASN A 4 56.80 41.22 38.85
C ASN A 4 56.10 40.56 40.05
N GLN A 5 54.94 39.97 39.80
CA GLN A 5 54.19 39.14 40.76
C GLN A 5 54.79 37.74 40.75
N ASN A 6 55.03 37.18 41.93
CA ASN A 6 55.17 35.74 42.15
C ASN A 6 54.49 35.38 43.48
N SER A 7 53.84 34.21 43.46
CA SER A 7 53.20 33.38 44.53
C SER A 7 53.82 33.47 45.95
N PRO A 8 53.21 32.97 47.07
CA PRO A 8 52.37 31.76 47.17
C PRO A 8 51.29 31.69 48.30
N ALA A 9 50.54 30.58 48.27
CA ALA A 9 50.11 29.73 49.40
C ALA A 9 49.53 30.29 50.71
N SER A 10 48.26 29.89 50.92
CA SER A 10 47.77 29.10 52.06
C SER A 10 47.31 29.78 53.37
N LEU A 11 46.21 29.20 53.85
CA LEU A 11 45.70 29.09 55.23
C LEU A 11 44.81 30.22 55.80
N ARG A 12 43.51 29.92 55.71
CA ARG A 12 42.50 30.01 56.77
C ARG A 12 42.17 31.40 57.33
N SER A 13 40.99 31.87 56.96
CA SER A 13 40.07 32.45 57.94
C SER A 13 38.64 32.08 57.59
N ALA A 14 38.04 31.26 58.43
CA ALA A 14 36.64 30.94 58.42
C ALA A 14 35.85 32.13 58.96
N LYS A 15 35.14 32.83 58.09
CA LYS A 15 33.91 33.59 58.37
C LYS A 15 33.49 34.31 57.09
N SER A 16 32.20 34.29 56.80
CA SER A 16 31.56 34.79 55.58
C SER A 16 31.57 33.79 54.43
N TYR A 17 30.58 32.90 54.42
CA TYR A 17 29.84 32.38 53.26
C TYR A 17 28.87 31.32 53.79
N ALA A 18 27.90 31.77 54.61
CA ALA A 18 26.83 30.93 55.13
C ALA A 18 25.44 31.57 54.92
N ASP A 19 25.33 32.59 54.05
CA ASP A 19 24.11 33.41 53.94
C ASP A 19 23.58 33.65 52.52
N GLU A 20 24.05 32.91 51.51
CA GLU A 20 23.50 33.01 50.14
C GLU A 20 23.05 31.66 49.54
N GLY A 21 22.94 30.62 50.38
CA GLY A 21 22.51 29.27 49.95
C GLY A 21 21.08 28.88 50.32
N ALA A 22 20.38 29.66 51.15
CA ALA A 22 19.11 29.25 51.76
C ALA A 22 17.85 29.73 51.04
N ASP A 23 17.95 30.66 50.08
CA ASP A 23 16.77 31.35 49.50
C ASP A 23 16.45 30.96 48.04
N ARG A 24 17.03 29.85 47.55
CA ARG A 24 16.72 29.28 46.22
C ARG A 24 16.17 27.86 46.24
N GLN A 25 15.85 27.32 47.42
CA GLN A 25 15.32 25.96 47.57
C GLN A 25 13.88 25.90 48.12
N GLN A 26 13.19 27.06 48.20
CA GLN A 26 11.84 27.15 48.76
C GLN A 26 10.77 27.74 47.81
N CYS A 27 10.97 27.61 46.49
CA CYS A 27 10.01 28.08 45.47
C CYS A 27 9.52 26.99 44.49
N LEU A 28 9.63 25.69 44.80
CA LEU A 28 9.18 24.60 43.90
C LEU A 28 8.25 23.55 44.52
N TYR A 29 7.56 23.86 45.62
CA TYR A 29 6.51 23.00 46.17
C TYR A 29 5.29 23.80 46.63
N ARG A 30 4.53 24.33 45.68
CA ARG A 30 3.15 24.79 45.91
C ARG A 30 2.35 24.59 44.62
N GLY A 31 1.52 23.53 44.59
CA GLY A 31 0.56 23.32 43.50
C GLY A 31 0.44 21.89 42.98
N LEU A 32 0.22 20.91 43.85
CA LEU A 32 -0.34 19.61 43.42
C LEU A 32 -1.54 19.29 44.32
N TYR A 33 -2.73 19.63 43.83
CA TYR A 33 -4.01 19.25 44.42
C TYR A 33 -4.27 17.79 44.03
N TYR A 34 -4.17 16.85 44.98
CA TYR A 34 -4.59 15.47 44.77
C TYR A 34 -6.07 15.34 45.16
N PRO A 35 -6.97 14.94 44.25
CA PRO A 35 -8.38 14.78 44.58
C PRO A 35 -8.56 13.63 45.57
N THR A 36 -9.53 13.77 46.48
CA THR A 36 -9.89 12.71 47.42
C THR A 36 -10.55 11.53 46.68
N PRO A 37 -10.59 10.32 47.27
CA PRO A 37 -11.19 9.14 46.64
C PRO A 37 -12.64 9.36 46.20
N GLU A 38 -13.43 10.11 46.97
CA GLU A 38 -14.83 10.44 46.66
C GLU A 38 -14.98 11.39 45.46
N GLU A 39 -14.09 12.37 45.29
CA GLU A 39 -14.10 13.24 44.10
C GLU A 39 -13.70 12.50 42.82
N THR A 40 -12.93 11.42 42.96
CA THR A 40 -12.48 10.61 41.82
C THR A 40 -13.59 9.68 41.34
N THR A 41 -14.36 9.06 42.23
CA THR A 41 -15.55 8.27 41.89
C THR A 41 -16.67 9.11 41.28
N LEU A 42 -16.92 10.32 41.79
CA LEU A 42 -17.90 11.26 41.21
C LEU A 42 -17.52 11.72 39.79
N LYS A 43 -16.24 11.94 39.52
CA LYS A 43 -15.75 12.31 38.17
C LYS A 43 -15.82 11.14 37.19
N ILE A 44 -15.60 9.90 37.63
CA ILE A 44 -15.73 8.70 36.80
C ILE A 44 -17.20 8.44 36.45
N ALA A 45 -18.11 8.52 37.42
CA ALA A 45 -19.55 8.38 37.19
C ALA A 45 -20.12 9.44 36.23
N ALA A 46 -19.64 10.69 36.33
CA ALA A 46 -20.01 11.77 35.41
C ALA A 46 -19.46 11.55 33.98
N TYR A 47 -18.30 10.90 33.83
CA TYR A 47 -17.69 10.60 32.52
C TYR A 47 -18.42 9.43 31.81
N GLU A 48 -18.81 8.40 32.56
CA GLU A 48 -19.57 7.25 32.03
C GLU A 48 -20.98 7.66 31.60
N GLY A 49 -21.67 8.49 32.39
CA GLY A 49 -22.99 9.05 32.03
C GLY A 49 -22.95 9.91 30.76
N ARG A 50 -21.89 10.72 30.57
CA ARG A 50 -21.72 11.59 29.40
C ARG A 50 -21.34 10.79 28.13
N SER A 51 -20.58 9.70 28.28
CA SER A 51 -20.25 8.76 27.20
C SER A 51 -21.50 8.02 26.69
N GLY A 52 -22.36 7.55 27.60
CA GLY A 52 -23.63 6.89 27.26
C GLY A 52 -24.61 7.81 26.51
N LEU A 53 -24.69 9.09 26.90
CA LEU A 53 -25.57 10.07 26.25
C LEU A 53 -25.10 10.41 24.82
N LEU A 54 -23.78 10.56 24.62
CA LEU A 54 -23.18 10.82 23.30
C LEU A 54 -23.30 9.61 22.36
N ALA A 55 -23.26 8.39 22.89
CA ALA A 55 -23.47 7.16 22.12
C ALA A 55 -24.93 7.02 21.65
N ARG A 56 -25.91 7.43 22.48
CA ARG A 56 -27.33 7.48 22.09
C ARG A 56 -27.62 8.55 21.03
N GLN A 57 -27.13 9.78 21.21
CA GLN A 57 -27.29 10.85 20.21
C GLN A 57 -26.68 10.49 18.85
N ARG A 58 -25.54 9.79 18.84
CA ARG A 58 -24.88 9.35 17.59
C ARG A 58 -25.63 8.22 16.89
N ARG A 59 -26.37 7.37 17.61
CA ARG A 59 -27.26 6.35 17.04
C ARG A 59 -28.55 6.95 16.47
N GLU A 60 -29.13 7.94 17.14
CA GLU A 60 -30.33 8.64 16.67
C GLU A 60 -30.05 9.54 15.45
N SER A 61 -28.87 10.17 15.37
CA SER A 61 -28.49 10.95 14.18
C SER A 61 -28.24 10.03 12.97
N SER A 62 -27.63 8.87 13.19
CA SER A 62 -27.33 7.90 12.14
C SER A 62 -28.61 7.24 11.59
N THR A 63 -29.56 6.89 12.46
CA THR A 63 -30.85 6.33 12.05
C THR A 63 -31.71 7.34 11.29
N LYS A 64 -31.75 8.61 11.72
CA LYS A 64 -32.43 9.69 10.97
C LYS A 64 -31.76 10.01 9.63
N GLU A 65 -30.44 9.87 9.52
CA GLU A 65 -29.73 10.05 8.24
C GLU A 65 -29.94 8.86 7.29
N ILE A 66 -30.12 7.64 7.82
CA ILE A 66 -30.46 6.44 7.04
C ILE A 66 -31.91 6.52 6.53
N GLU A 67 -32.87 6.95 7.36
CA GLU A 67 -34.27 7.14 6.93
C GLU A 67 -34.40 8.24 5.86
N ARG A 68 -33.65 9.35 5.98
CA ARG A 68 -33.61 10.40 4.94
C ARG A 68 -32.99 9.92 3.61
N ARG A 69 -32.05 8.99 3.65
CA ARG A 69 -31.45 8.40 2.43
C ARG A 69 -32.30 7.31 1.80
N ALA A 70 -33.12 6.62 2.59
CA ALA A 70 -34.03 5.56 2.10
C ALA A 70 -35.26 6.12 1.36
N GLY A 71 -35.77 7.29 1.75
CA GLY A 71 -37.01 7.87 1.20
C GLY A 71 -36.93 8.51 -0.19
N GLY A 72 -35.78 8.48 -0.88
CA GLY A 72 -35.55 9.31 -2.08
C GLY A 72 -35.12 8.58 -3.36
N PHE A 73 -35.11 7.26 -3.40
CA PHE A 73 -34.47 6.51 -4.50
C PHE A 73 -35.48 5.85 -5.44
N THR A 74 -36.16 6.66 -6.26
CA THR A 74 -36.96 6.17 -7.39
C THR A 74 -36.06 5.77 -8.57
N ILE A 75 -36.37 4.61 -9.16
CA ILE A 75 -35.62 3.86 -10.19
C ILE A 75 -35.20 4.73 -11.41
N GLY A 76 -35.88 5.85 -11.68
CA GLY A 76 -35.51 6.80 -12.74
C GLY A 76 -34.21 7.59 -12.48
N THR A 77 -33.75 7.70 -11.23
CA THR A 77 -32.53 8.44 -10.87
C THR A 77 -31.25 7.65 -11.17
N VAL A 78 -31.29 6.32 -11.04
CA VAL A 78 -30.13 5.44 -11.29
C VAL A 78 -29.80 5.34 -12.77
N ALA A 79 -30.82 5.21 -13.62
CA ALA A 79 -30.64 5.18 -15.08
C ALA A 79 -30.06 6.51 -15.63
N ARG A 80 -30.43 7.66 -15.04
CA ARG A 80 -29.81 8.96 -15.35
C ARG A 80 -28.38 9.06 -14.81
N SER A 81 -28.07 8.47 -13.67
CA SER A 81 -26.74 8.52 -13.03
C SER A 81 -25.69 7.70 -13.79
N ALA A 82 -26.02 6.48 -14.22
CA ALA A 82 -25.12 5.63 -15.00
C ALA A 82 -24.82 6.22 -16.40
N LYS A 83 -25.84 6.79 -17.06
CA LYS A 83 -25.67 7.46 -18.36
C LYS A 83 -24.73 8.66 -18.25
N ASN A 84 -24.82 9.44 -17.17
CA ASN A 84 -23.93 10.59 -16.94
C ASN A 84 -22.47 10.20 -16.68
N SER A 85 -22.18 8.99 -16.15
CA SER A 85 -20.80 8.56 -15.88
C SER A 85 -20.03 8.25 -17.17
N ALA A 86 -20.61 7.45 -18.07
CA ALA A 86 -19.95 7.11 -19.34
C ALA A 86 -19.70 8.35 -20.21
N TRP A 87 -20.67 9.28 -20.27
CA TRP A 87 -20.47 10.56 -20.98
C TRP A 87 -19.37 11.43 -20.36
N ASN A 88 -19.13 11.32 -19.05
CA ASN A 88 -18.05 12.06 -18.41
C ASN A 88 -16.67 11.50 -18.75
N GLU A 89 -16.54 10.18 -18.83
CA GLU A 89 -15.31 9.50 -19.27
C GLU A 89 -15.03 9.75 -20.74
N VAL A 90 -16.04 9.60 -21.61
CA VAL A 90 -15.93 9.93 -23.04
C VAL A 90 -15.51 11.38 -23.22
N PHE A 91 -16.13 12.32 -22.49
CA PHE A 91 -15.72 13.73 -22.53
C PHE A 91 -14.28 13.94 -22.03
N ALA A 92 -13.84 13.22 -20.99
CA ALA A 92 -12.47 13.32 -20.49
C ALA A 92 -11.45 12.82 -21.51
N ILE A 93 -11.74 11.69 -22.17
CA ILE A 93 -10.93 11.13 -23.25
C ILE A 93 -10.87 12.08 -24.44
N ILE A 94 -12.01 12.67 -24.84
CA ILE A 94 -12.06 13.68 -25.90
C ILE A 94 -11.18 14.89 -25.56
N LEU A 95 -11.21 15.37 -24.30
CA LEU A 95 -10.36 16.49 -23.86
C LEU A 95 -8.87 16.14 -23.92
N LEU A 96 -8.49 14.95 -23.44
CA LEU A 96 -7.12 14.47 -23.50
C LEU A 96 -6.65 14.32 -24.94
N PHE A 97 -7.44 13.67 -25.78
CA PHE A 97 -7.12 13.46 -27.19
C PHE A 97 -6.97 14.78 -27.94
N THR A 98 -7.92 15.70 -27.75
CA THR A 98 -7.87 17.04 -28.37
C THR A 98 -6.67 17.84 -27.85
N GLY A 99 -6.37 17.77 -26.56
CA GLY A 99 -5.21 18.43 -25.95
C GLY A 99 -3.88 17.89 -26.47
N THR A 100 -3.75 16.58 -26.61
CA THR A 100 -2.55 15.92 -27.16
C THR A 100 -2.35 16.26 -28.63
N LEU A 101 -3.42 16.23 -29.44
CA LEU A 101 -3.37 16.66 -30.84
C LEU A 101 -2.95 18.13 -30.93
N LEU A 102 -3.58 19.02 -30.15
CA LEU A 102 -3.20 20.42 -30.15
C LEU A 102 -1.74 20.63 -29.73
N PHE A 103 -1.26 19.93 -28.71
CA PHE A 103 0.12 20.02 -28.24
C PHE A 103 1.14 19.61 -29.33
N PHE A 104 0.92 18.47 -29.99
CA PHE A 104 1.80 18.03 -31.08
C PHE A 104 1.69 18.92 -32.32
N ALA A 105 0.51 19.46 -32.61
CA ALA A 105 0.35 20.44 -33.68
C ALA A 105 1.17 21.72 -33.42
N LEU A 106 1.17 22.21 -32.17
CA LEU A 106 1.89 23.43 -31.78
C LEU A 106 3.41 23.22 -31.75
N ILE A 107 3.90 22.11 -31.18
CA ILE A 107 5.35 21.88 -31.05
C ILE A 107 6.04 21.65 -32.39
N SER A 108 5.32 21.05 -33.36
CA SER A 108 5.81 20.77 -34.71
C SER A 108 5.34 21.80 -35.73
N TYR A 109 4.91 22.98 -35.29
CA TYR A 109 4.40 24.03 -36.17
C TYR A 109 5.51 24.65 -37.02
N SER A 110 5.35 24.59 -38.34
CA SER A 110 6.16 25.31 -39.30
C SER A 110 5.26 26.14 -40.22
N PRO A 111 5.49 27.47 -40.37
CA PRO A 111 4.71 28.31 -41.27
C PRO A 111 4.72 27.85 -42.74
N ARG A 112 5.70 27.02 -43.15
CA ARG A 112 5.80 26.45 -44.51
C ARG A 112 4.93 25.21 -44.72
N ASP A 113 4.30 24.69 -43.67
CA ASP A 113 3.40 23.54 -43.77
C ASP A 113 1.95 23.96 -44.07
N LEU A 114 1.66 25.27 -44.12
CA LEU A 114 0.33 25.78 -44.46
C LEU A 114 0.02 25.53 -45.94
N PRO A 115 -1.16 24.96 -46.27
CA PRO A 115 -1.60 24.86 -47.65
C PRO A 115 -1.74 26.24 -48.32
N SER A 116 -1.50 26.29 -49.63
CA SER A 116 -1.55 27.52 -50.43
C SER A 116 -2.92 28.19 -50.50
N TRP A 117 -4.00 27.45 -50.19
CA TRP A 117 -5.37 27.98 -50.14
C TRP A 117 -5.72 28.68 -48.82
N VAL A 118 -4.84 28.64 -47.81
CA VAL A 118 -5.06 29.32 -46.53
C VAL A 118 -4.75 30.83 -46.70
N PRO A 119 -5.67 31.76 -46.36
CA PRO A 119 -5.52 33.19 -46.67
C PRO A 119 -4.28 33.88 -46.08
N TRP A 120 -3.73 33.35 -44.99
CA TRP A 120 -2.53 33.85 -44.30
C TRP A 120 -1.29 32.97 -44.54
N SER A 121 -1.31 32.13 -45.58
CA SER A 121 -0.13 31.40 -46.06
C SER A 121 0.67 32.28 -47.02
N TYR A 122 1.71 32.92 -46.51
CA TYR A 122 2.55 33.84 -47.29
C TYR A 122 3.83 33.18 -47.86
N LEU A 123 4.04 31.89 -47.59
CA LEU A 123 5.27 31.16 -47.94
C LEU A 123 4.95 30.06 -48.96
N SER A 124 5.44 30.24 -50.20
CA SER A 124 5.33 29.26 -51.28
C SER A 124 6.73 28.88 -51.79
N PRO A 125 7.00 27.61 -52.14
CA PRO A 125 6.10 26.44 -52.07
C PRO A 125 6.03 25.82 -50.65
N PRO A 126 4.91 25.17 -50.29
CA PRO A 126 4.76 24.47 -49.02
C PRO A 126 5.65 23.21 -48.96
N ASN A 127 6.09 22.83 -47.76
CA ASN A 127 6.88 21.63 -47.53
C ASN A 127 6.11 20.37 -47.98
N LYS A 128 6.79 19.48 -48.72
CA LYS A 128 6.27 18.16 -49.11
C LYS A 128 7.33 17.09 -48.75
N PRO A 129 7.07 16.19 -47.78
CA PRO A 129 5.91 16.11 -46.91
C PRO A 129 5.86 17.23 -45.85
N ALA A 130 4.68 17.46 -45.26
CA ALA A 130 4.53 18.42 -44.16
C ALA A 130 5.37 17.99 -42.95
N GLN A 131 6.05 18.93 -42.29
CA GLN A 131 6.89 18.64 -41.13
C GLN A 131 6.07 18.53 -39.84
N ASN A 132 4.88 19.13 -39.80
CA ASN A 132 3.95 19.01 -38.69
C ASN A 132 3.55 17.55 -38.46
N PHE A 133 3.62 17.09 -37.21
CA PHE A 133 3.40 15.69 -36.84
C PHE A 133 1.96 15.21 -37.11
N ILE A 134 0.99 16.12 -37.18
CA ILE A 134 -0.41 15.81 -37.51
C ILE A 134 -0.71 16.05 -38.99
N GLY A 135 0.26 16.63 -39.72
CA GLY A 135 0.12 17.01 -41.12
C GLY A 135 -0.53 18.38 -41.32
N PRO A 136 -1.05 18.67 -42.53
CA PRO A 136 -1.52 19.99 -42.92
C PRO A 136 -2.65 20.53 -42.02
N LEU A 137 -3.54 19.67 -41.55
CA LEU A 137 -4.62 20.07 -40.63
C LEU A 137 -4.07 20.55 -39.29
N GLY A 138 -3.05 19.86 -38.75
CA GLY A 138 -2.36 20.28 -37.54
C GLY A 138 -1.70 21.64 -37.70
N ALA A 139 -1.04 21.88 -38.83
CA ALA A 139 -0.44 23.18 -39.15
C ALA A 139 -1.47 24.30 -39.22
N ILE A 140 -2.66 24.06 -39.81
CA ILE A 140 -3.76 25.04 -39.84
C ILE A 140 -4.22 25.37 -38.42
N PHE A 141 -4.55 24.38 -37.60
CA PHE A 141 -5.00 24.62 -36.23
C PHE A 141 -3.95 25.36 -35.40
N ALA A 142 -2.70 24.91 -35.46
CA ALA A 142 -1.60 25.59 -34.79
C ALA A 142 -1.46 27.04 -35.25
N SER A 143 -1.55 27.31 -36.56
CA SER A 143 -1.47 28.67 -37.11
C SER A 143 -2.57 29.59 -36.56
N VAL A 144 -3.80 29.11 -36.44
CA VAL A 144 -4.94 29.88 -35.91
C VAL A 144 -4.73 30.20 -34.44
N PHE A 145 -4.34 29.22 -33.62
CA PHE A 145 -4.09 29.45 -32.20
C PHE A 145 -2.89 30.37 -31.96
N TYR A 146 -1.82 30.21 -32.74
CA TYR A 146 -0.67 31.12 -32.70
C TYR A 146 -1.03 32.55 -33.13
N LEU A 147 -1.88 32.72 -34.14
CA LEU A 147 -2.33 34.05 -34.56
C LEU A 147 -3.18 34.73 -33.49
N LEU A 148 -4.08 34.00 -32.83
CA LEU A 148 -5.01 34.55 -31.84
C LEU A 148 -4.34 34.84 -30.48
N ILE A 149 -3.67 33.84 -29.90
CA ILE A 149 -3.16 33.87 -28.53
C ILE A 149 -1.65 33.62 -28.42
N GLY A 150 -0.96 33.42 -29.54
CA GLY A 150 0.49 33.24 -29.57
C GLY A 150 0.94 32.02 -28.77
N ALA A 151 1.97 32.21 -27.96
CA ALA A 151 2.54 31.20 -27.07
C ALA A 151 1.57 30.72 -25.98
N ALA A 152 0.54 31.50 -25.63
CA ALA A 152 -0.49 31.07 -24.69
C ALA A 152 -1.35 29.92 -25.23
N SER A 153 -1.24 29.56 -26.50
CA SER A 153 -1.78 28.32 -27.06
C SER A 153 -1.28 27.06 -26.35
N TYR A 154 -0.04 27.07 -25.82
CA TYR A 154 0.46 25.99 -24.97
C TYR A 154 -0.29 25.91 -23.63
N PHE A 155 -0.76 27.03 -23.08
CA PHE A 155 -1.61 27.02 -21.89
C PHE A 155 -2.96 26.38 -22.19
N LEU A 156 -3.54 26.62 -23.36
CA LEU A 156 -4.77 25.95 -23.79
C LEU A 156 -4.57 24.43 -23.88
N ALA A 157 -3.47 23.97 -24.50
CA ALA A 157 -3.14 22.54 -24.56
C ALA A 157 -2.95 21.95 -23.15
N ALA A 158 -2.21 22.63 -22.26
CA ALA A 158 -2.01 22.20 -20.88
C ALA A 158 -3.31 22.17 -20.06
N VAL A 159 -4.22 23.12 -20.27
CA VAL A 159 -5.55 23.15 -19.65
C VAL A 159 -6.39 21.98 -20.13
N LEU A 160 -6.44 21.69 -21.44
CA LEU A 160 -7.18 20.56 -21.98
C LEU A 160 -6.67 19.22 -21.42
N LEU A 161 -5.34 19.05 -21.35
CA LEU A 161 -4.70 17.87 -20.78
C LEU A 161 -4.95 17.76 -19.27
N GLY A 162 -4.74 18.86 -18.53
CA GLY A 162 -4.90 18.90 -17.08
C GLY A 162 -6.35 18.66 -16.65
N PHE A 163 -7.33 19.29 -17.30
CA PHE A 163 -8.75 19.04 -17.02
C PHE A 163 -9.23 17.69 -17.56
N GLY A 164 -8.68 17.20 -18.67
CA GLY A 164 -8.93 15.86 -19.17
C GLY A 164 -8.51 14.80 -18.14
N ALA A 165 -7.27 14.88 -17.65
CA ALA A 165 -6.76 13.99 -16.60
C ALA A 165 -7.54 14.17 -15.28
N ALA A 166 -7.77 15.41 -14.84
CA ALA A 166 -8.53 15.67 -13.62
C ALA A 166 -9.97 15.15 -13.70
N LYS A 167 -10.61 15.15 -14.88
CA LYS A 167 -11.96 14.61 -15.05
C LYS A 167 -12.00 13.07 -14.98
N LEU A 168 -10.90 12.39 -15.34
CA LEU A 168 -10.76 10.93 -15.14
C LEU A 168 -10.71 10.58 -13.64
N PHE A 169 -9.93 11.32 -12.85
CA PHE A 169 -9.81 11.07 -11.40
C PHE A 169 -10.96 11.64 -10.58
N TYR A 170 -11.62 12.70 -11.07
CA TYR A 170 -12.71 13.40 -10.38
C TYR A 170 -13.93 13.59 -11.30
N PRO A 171 -14.80 12.56 -11.47
CA PRO A 171 -15.94 12.60 -12.39
C PRO A 171 -16.97 13.71 -12.12
N ARG A 172 -17.00 14.25 -10.89
CA ARG A 172 -17.87 15.36 -10.48
C ARG A 172 -17.33 16.74 -10.87
N LEU A 173 -16.13 16.83 -11.45
CA LEU A 173 -15.51 18.08 -11.86
C LEU A 173 -16.27 18.69 -13.05
N ARG A 174 -16.98 19.79 -12.79
CA ARG A 174 -17.68 20.55 -13.83
C ARG A 174 -16.72 21.51 -14.54
N VAL A 175 -16.07 21.02 -15.61
CA VAL A 175 -15.16 21.82 -16.44
C VAL A 175 -15.87 23.05 -17.03
N VAL A 176 -17.13 22.89 -17.45
CA VAL A 176 -17.95 23.99 -18.02
C VAL A 176 -18.11 25.16 -17.06
N ALA A 177 -18.27 24.89 -15.76
CA ALA A 177 -18.38 25.94 -14.74
C ALA A 177 -17.07 26.73 -14.54
N ARG A 178 -15.95 26.22 -15.06
CA ARG A 178 -14.62 26.83 -14.95
C ARG A 178 -14.17 27.53 -16.24
N LEU A 179 -14.96 27.44 -17.31
CA LEU A 179 -14.70 28.12 -18.59
C LEU A 179 -14.40 29.63 -18.47
N PRO A 180 -15.14 30.46 -17.70
CA PRO A 180 -14.80 31.89 -17.62
C PRO A 180 -13.41 32.12 -17.03
N TRP A 181 -13.01 31.32 -16.04
CA TRP A 181 -11.68 31.42 -15.42
C TRP A 181 -10.58 30.88 -16.32
N ILE A 182 -10.86 29.83 -17.09
CA ILE A 182 -9.95 29.29 -18.12
C ILE A 182 -9.69 30.35 -19.20
N VAL A 183 -10.75 31.00 -19.70
CA VAL A 183 -10.62 32.06 -20.71
C VAL A 183 -9.83 33.23 -20.13
N LEU A 184 -10.16 33.67 -18.91
CA LEU A 184 -9.44 34.76 -18.24
C LEU A 184 -7.95 34.40 -18.03
N PHE A 185 -7.64 33.16 -17.67
CA PHE A 185 -6.28 32.65 -17.51
C PHE A 185 -5.50 32.67 -18.82
N ILE A 186 -6.09 32.20 -19.93
CA ILE A 186 -5.44 32.19 -21.25
C ILE A 186 -5.24 33.61 -21.77
N VAL A 187 -6.24 34.48 -21.66
CA VAL A 187 -6.16 35.88 -22.13
C VAL A 187 -5.15 36.68 -21.32
N SER A 188 -5.17 36.57 -19.98
CA SER A 188 -4.16 37.25 -19.13
C SER A 188 -2.75 36.72 -19.38
N GLY A 189 -2.59 35.41 -19.59
CA GLY A 189 -1.33 34.80 -20.00
C GLY A 189 -0.83 35.31 -21.34
N ALA A 190 -1.69 35.43 -22.34
CA ALA A 190 -1.36 35.99 -23.65
C ALA A 190 -0.89 37.47 -23.54
N CYS A 191 -1.57 38.27 -22.73
CA CYS A 191 -1.16 39.66 -22.46
C CYS A 191 0.19 39.75 -21.74
N LEU A 192 0.44 38.91 -20.73
CA LEU A 192 1.74 38.86 -20.03
C LEU A 192 2.88 38.49 -20.97
N LEU A 193 2.67 37.45 -21.78
CA LEU A 193 3.66 37.00 -22.76
C LEU A 193 3.98 38.10 -23.77
N GLN A 194 2.97 38.87 -24.20
CA GLN A 194 3.16 40.00 -25.10
C GLN A 194 4.01 41.14 -24.51
N LEU A 195 3.94 41.36 -23.19
CA LEU A 195 4.75 42.37 -22.52
C LEU A 195 6.18 41.87 -22.23
N GLN A 196 6.38 40.55 -22.12
CA GLN A 196 7.66 39.91 -21.83
C GLN A 196 8.46 39.49 -23.09
N THR A 197 8.50 40.33 -24.13
CA THR A 197 9.22 40.01 -25.38
C THR A 197 10.73 39.81 -25.23
N ARG A 198 11.32 40.20 -24.08
CA ARG A 198 12.77 40.19 -23.84
C ARG A 198 13.35 38.79 -23.56
N TYR A 199 12.56 37.82 -23.11
CA TYR A 199 13.04 36.46 -22.81
C TYR A 199 12.80 35.47 -23.96
N PHE A 200 12.21 35.96 -25.03
CA PHE A 200 11.40 35.19 -25.94
C PHE A 200 11.74 35.72 -27.34
N PHE A 201 12.94 35.36 -27.84
CA PHE A 201 13.58 36.01 -29.00
C PHE A 201 13.20 35.42 -30.37
N ASP A 202 12.63 34.21 -30.45
CA ASP A 202 12.47 33.47 -31.71
C ASP A 202 11.11 33.59 -32.43
N TRP A 203 10.14 34.36 -31.91
CA TRP A 203 8.76 34.40 -32.47
C TRP A 203 8.66 34.97 -33.88
N LYS A 204 9.64 35.77 -34.31
CA LYS A 204 9.70 36.29 -35.68
C LYS A 204 9.78 35.16 -36.71
N LYS A 205 10.37 34.01 -36.35
CA LYS A 205 10.43 32.81 -37.20
C LYS A 205 9.06 32.15 -37.42
N LEU A 206 8.11 32.39 -36.51
CA LEU A 206 6.77 31.81 -36.56
C LEU A 206 5.75 32.67 -37.33
N ASN A 207 6.17 33.82 -37.85
CA ASN A 207 5.33 34.79 -38.58
C ASN A 207 4.12 35.30 -37.78
N ILE A 208 4.32 35.57 -36.49
CA ILE A 208 3.27 36.09 -35.58
C ILE A 208 3.65 37.51 -35.15
N GLN A 209 2.66 38.39 -34.97
CA GLN A 209 2.85 39.79 -34.55
C GLN A 209 3.56 39.94 -33.19
N GLY A 210 3.47 38.92 -32.33
CA GLY A 210 4.14 38.85 -31.04
C GLY A 210 3.82 37.56 -30.27
N PRO A 211 4.55 37.28 -29.18
CA PRO A 211 4.37 36.05 -28.39
C PRO A 211 2.99 35.92 -27.75
N GLY A 212 2.20 37.00 -27.63
CA GLY A 212 0.82 36.94 -27.12
C GLY A 212 -0.26 36.87 -28.20
N GLY A 213 0.11 36.77 -29.48
CA GLY A 213 -0.84 36.83 -30.60
C GLY A 213 -1.56 38.16 -30.70
N SER A 214 -2.64 38.19 -31.48
CA SER A 214 -3.46 39.40 -31.69
C SER A 214 -4.14 39.86 -30.40
N ILE A 215 -4.62 38.93 -29.56
CA ILE A 215 -5.29 39.25 -28.30
C ILE A 215 -4.31 39.90 -27.32
N GLY A 216 -3.13 39.31 -27.13
CA GLY A 216 -2.10 39.89 -26.27
C GLY A 216 -1.62 41.25 -26.78
N TYR A 217 -1.53 41.44 -28.10
CA TYR A 217 -1.18 42.72 -28.71
C TYR A 217 -2.22 43.81 -28.45
N VAL A 218 -3.51 43.53 -28.70
CA VAL A 218 -4.60 44.51 -28.52
C VAL A 218 -4.81 44.83 -27.04
N PHE A 219 -4.96 43.83 -26.19
CA PHE A 219 -5.30 44.06 -24.79
C PHE A 219 -4.06 44.39 -23.93
N GLY A 220 -2.96 43.66 -24.11
CA GLY A 220 -1.73 43.89 -23.35
C GLY A 220 -0.99 45.15 -23.80
N LYS A 221 -0.63 45.22 -25.09
CA LYS A 221 0.23 46.31 -25.60
C LYS A 221 -0.52 47.58 -25.97
N LYS A 222 -1.70 47.49 -26.60
CA LYS A 222 -2.43 48.69 -27.08
C LYS A 222 -3.33 49.31 -26.02
N LEU A 223 -3.94 48.50 -25.14
CA LEU A 223 -4.84 48.99 -24.10
C LEU A 223 -4.13 49.20 -22.76
N LEU A 224 -3.57 48.14 -22.17
CA LEU A 224 -3.01 48.18 -20.80
C LEU A 224 -1.73 49.00 -20.70
N LEU A 225 -0.77 48.77 -21.60
CA LEU A 225 0.49 49.51 -21.59
C LEU A 225 0.28 51.02 -21.75
N THR A 226 -0.68 51.44 -22.59
CA THR A 226 -1.03 52.84 -22.82
C THR A 226 -1.74 53.46 -21.60
N ALA A 227 -2.50 52.67 -20.84
CA ALA A 227 -3.23 53.15 -19.67
C ALA A 227 -2.39 53.20 -18.38
N MET A 228 -1.52 52.22 -18.12
CA MET A 228 -0.88 52.01 -16.81
C MET A 228 0.66 51.91 -16.85
N GLY A 229 1.28 52.03 -18.03
CA GLY A 229 2.72 51.84 -18.21
C GLY A 229 3.16 50.37 -18.05
N ASP A 230 4.45 50.11 -18.28
CA ASP A 230 5.00 48.75 -18.35
C ASP A 230 4.88 47.99 -17.02
N VAL A 231 5.41 48.58 -15.94
CA VAL A 231 5.42 47.97 -14.60
C VAL A 231 4.01 47.79 -14.04
N GLY A 232 3.13 48.79 -14.20
CA GLY A 232 1.75 48.73 -13.71
C GLY A 232 0.93 47.66 -14.40
N SER A 233 1.05 47.56 -15.74
CA SER A 233 0.37 46.53 -16.53
C SER A 233 0.83 45.12 -16.15
N MET A 234 2.13 44.94 -15.92
CA MET A 234 2.71 43.65 -15.51
C MET A 234 2.20 43.19 -14.14
N ILE A 235 2.16 44.07 -13.13
CA ILE A 235 1.66 43.73 -11.79
C ILE A 235 0.17 43.38 -11.84
N LEU A 236 -0.64 44.19 -12.52
CA LEU A 236 -2.08 43.95 -12.63
C LEU A 236 -2.37 42.62 -13.33
N LEU A 237 -1.75 42.39 -14.48
CA LEU A 237 -1.93 41.15 -15.24
C LEU A 237 -1.42 39.92 -14.49
N ALA A 238 -0.31 40.03 -13.75
CA ALA A 238 0.18 38.94 -12.91
C ALA A 238 -0.81 38.60 -11.78
N GLY A 239 -1.43 39.62 -11.18
CA GLY A 239 -2.50 39.44 -10.19
C GLY A 239 -3.71 38.73 -10.80
N ILE A 240 -4.23 39.20 -11.93
CA ILE A 240 -5.36 38.59 -12.63
C ILE A 240 -5.04 37.15 -13.04
N TYR A 241 -3.85 36.91 -13.59
CA TYR A 241 -3.40 35.57 -13.99
C TYR A 241 -3.35 34.60 -12.80
N LEU A 242 -2.79 35.03 -11.66
CA LEU A 242 -2.72 34.20 -10.46
C LEU A 242 -4.10 33.94 -9.84
N SER A 243 -4.96 34.97 -9.79
CA SER A 243 -6.35 34.82 -9.34
C SER A 243 -7.14 33.88 -10.25
N ALA A 244 -7.00 34.01 -11.57
CA ALA A 244 -7.63 33.13 -12.54
C ALA A 244 -7.13 31.69 -12.41
N LEU A 245 -5.83 31.47 -12.19
CA LEU A 245 -5.24 30.15 -11.94
C LEU A 245 -5.79 29.50 -10.67
N ILE A 246 -5.94 30.26 -9.58
CA ILE A 246 -6.50 29.77 -8.31
C ILE A 246 -7.98 29.40 -8.50
N LEU A 247 -8.78 30.26 -9.12
CA LEU A 247 -10.20 30.00 -9.38
C LEU A 247 -10.41 28.84 -10.36
N MET A 248 -9.54 28.74 -11.38
CA MET A 248 -9.54 27.66 -12.37
C MET A 248 -9.18 26.32 -11.73
N THR A 249 -8.17 26.25 -10.86
CA THR A 249 -7.74 24.98 -10.25
C THR A 249 -8.59 24.62 -9.03
N GLY A 250 -9.17 25.61 -8.34
CA GLY A 250 -9.89 25.41 -7.08
C GLY A 250 -8.97 24.96 -5.93
N LEU A 251 -7.65 25.01 -6.13
CA LEU A 251 -6.67 24.69 -5.11
C LEU A 251 -6.62 25.83 -4.10
N ARG A 252 -6.78 25.52 -2.81
CA ARG A 252 -6.52 26.47 -1.72
C ARG A 252 -5.00 26.46 -1.45
N PRO A 253 -4.24 27.48 -1.87
CA PRO A 253 -2.76 27.43 -1.81
C PRO A 253 -2.23 27.18 -0.39
N ILE A 254 -2.95 27.66 0.62
CA ILE A 254 -2.64 27.51 2.04
C ILE A 254 -2.62 26.03 2.48
N HIS A 255 -3.49 25.18 1.93
CA HIS A 255 -3.51 23.75 2.28
C HIS A 255 -2.35 23.00 1.65
N LEU A 256 -2.01 23.31 0.38
CA LEU A 256 -0.89 22.71 -0.33
C LEU A 256 0.45 23.06 0.32
N VAL A 257 0.64 24.32 0.73
CA VAL A 257 1.82 24.76 1.48
C VAL A 257 1.90 24.07 2.85
N ARG A 258 0.78 23.93 3.57
CA ARG A 258 0.76 23.28 4.88
C ARG A 258 1.07 21.79 4.80
N GLU A 259 0.57 21.08 3.79
CA GLU A 259 0.85 19.66 3.57
C GLU A 259 2.28 19.41 3.10
N THR A 260 2.81 20.24 2.20
CA THR A 260 4.21 20.14 1.75
C THR A 260 5.19 20.47 2.86
N VAL A 261 4.96 21.53 3.65
CA VAL A 261 5.79 21.89 4.81
C VAL A 261 5.68 20.82 5.91
N GLY A 262 4.49 20.26 6.13
CA GLY A 262 4.29 19.15 7.06
C GLY A 262 5.02 17.87 6.62
N GLY A 263 4.97 17.54 5.34
CA GLY A 263 5.67 16.40 4.75
C GLY A 263 7.19 16.53 4.84
N VAL A 264 7.74 17.71 4.54
CA VAL A 264 9.19 18.00 4.64
C VAL A 264 9.64 17.98 6.09
N ARG A 265 8.89 18.60 7.01
CA ARG A 265 9.19 18.59 8.45
C ARG A 265 9.20 17.16 9.00
N ASN A 266 8.23 16.34 8.64
CA ASN A 266 8.13 14.94 9.06
C ASN A 266 9.22 14.06 8.41
N GLY A 267 9.63 14.37 7.18
CA GLY A 267 10.76 13.70 6.52
C GLY A 267 12.09 14.00 7.21
N VAL A 268 12.33 15.26 7.57
CA VAL A 268 13.55 15.71 8.26
C VAL A 268 13.63 15.15 9.68
N THR A 269 12.53 15.13 10.44
CA THR A 269 12.51 14.51 11.77
C THR A 269 12.75 13.01 11.71
N ARG A 270 12.09 12.29 10.79
CA ARG A 270 12.32 10.86 10.58
C ARG A 270 13.76 10.56 10.17
N PHE A 271 14.38 11.40 9.34
CA PHE A 271 15.77 11.23 8.94
C PHE A 271 16.74 11.47 10.11
N ARG A 272 16.52 12.53 10.90
CA ARG A 272 17.31 12.79 12.12
C ARG A 272 17.18 11.67 13.13
N GLU A 273 15.97 11.20 13.40
CA GLU A 273 15.74 10.09 14.33
C GLU A 273 16.30 8.75 13.81
N TRP A 274 16.23 8.50 12.51
CA TRP A 274 16.86 7.33 11.88
C TRP A 274 18.38 7.36 12.05
N ARG A 275 19.01 8.54 11.87
CA ARG A 275 20.46 8.71 12.06
C ARG A 275 20.87 8.52 13.52
N LEU A 276 20.18 9.16 14.46
CA LEU A 276 20.42 9.01 15.90
C LEU A 276 20.20 7.56 16.38
N ARG A 277 19.14 6.88 15.94
CA ARG A 277 18.92 5.46 16.27
C ARG A 277 19.97 4.53 15.66
N ARG A 278 20.65 4.93 14.58
CA ARG A 278 21.72 4.14 13.96
C ARG A 278 23.04 4.30 14.72
N GLU A 279 23.32 5.49 15.21
CA GLU A 279 24.49 5.77 16.07
C GLU A 279 24.32 5.13 17.45
N MET A 280 23.15 5.28 18.09
CA MET A 280 22.85 4.65 19.39
C MET A 280 22.92 3.12 19.32
N ARG A 281 22.37 2.49 18.27
CA ARG A 281 22.49 1.03 18.07
C ARG A 281 23.94 0.57 17.89
N ARG A 282 24.76 1.34 17.17
CA ARG A 282 26.19 1.00 17.01
C ARG A 282 26.97 1.13 18.33
N ALA A 283 26.65 2.14 19.14
CA ALA A 283 27.26 2.33 20.45
C ALA A 283 26.82 1.25 21.45
N ASP A 284 25.53 0.91 21.47
CA ASP A 284 24.94 -0.08 22.37
C ASP A 284 25.41 -1.50 22.02
N ILE A 285 25.46 -1.86 20.73
CA ILE A 285 26.02 -3.14 20.27
C ILE A 285 27.50 -3.25 20.65
N LYS A 286 28.31 -2.19 20.47
CA LYS A 286 29.72 -2.19 20.88
C LYS A 286 29.89 -2.31 22.40
N GLY A 287 29.03 -1.62 23.17
CA GLY A 287 29.02 -1.71 24.63
C GLY A 287 28.66 -3.11 25.12
N GLN A 288 27.60 -3.71 24.57
CA GLN A 288 27.15 -5.05 24.90
C GLN A 288 28.18 -6.12 24.52
N LEU A 289 28.82 -6.00 23.36
CA LEU A 289 29.91 -6.89 22.96
C LEU A 289 31.11 -6.79 23.91
N ALA A 290 31.53 -5.58 24.29
CA ALA A 290 32.65 -5.39 25.21
C ALA A 290 32.36 -5.89 26.64
N ILE A 291 31.11 -5.77 27.11
CA ILE A 291 30.67 -6.33 28.40
C ILE A 291 30.65 -7.86 28.32
N SER A 292 30.07 -8.42 27.26
CA SER A 292 30.02 -9.87 27.03
C SER A 292 31.41 -10.49 26.90
N GLU A 293 32.35 -9.85 26.20
CA GLU A 293 33.74 -10.31 26.08
C GLU A 293 34.46 -10.34 27.43
N ARG A 294 34.24 -9.31 28.27
CA ARG A 294 34.80 -9.25 29.62
C ARG A 294 34.22 -10.33 30.54
N GLU A 295 32.93 -10.60 30.44
CA GLU A 295 32.26 -11.66 31.19
C GLU A 295 32.74 -13.06 30.76
N LEU A 296 32.82 -13.31 29.45
CA LEU A 296 33.39 -14.55 28.90
C LEU A 296 34.86 -14.75 29.31
N ALA A 297 35.67 -13.69 29.33
CA ALA A 297 37.05 -13.76 29.79
C ALA A 297 37.16 -14.05 31.29
N LYS A 298 36.29 -13.48 32.12
CA LYS A 298 36.20 -13.80 33.56
C LYS A 298 35.76 -15.24 33.78
N GLN A 299 34.73 -15.70 33.06
CA GLN A 299 34.24 -17.08 33.12
C GLN A 299 35.30 -18.08 32.66
N ARG A 300 36.04 -17.79 31.58
CA ARG A 300 37.17 -18.63 31.15
C ARG A 300 38.26 -18.71 32.20
N ARG A 301 38.63 -17.60 32.84
CA ARG A 301 39.64 -17.60 33.91
C ARG A 301 39.17 -18.34 35.16
N SER A 302 37.89 -18.23 35.53
CA SER A 302 37.34 -18.99 36.65
C SER A 302 37.23 -20.48 36.32
N LEU A 303 36.82 -20.83 35.10
CA LEU A 303 36.75 -22.21 34.61
C LEU A 303 38.14 -22.84 34.52
N GLU A 304 39.14 -22.12 33.99
CA GLU A 304 40.52 -22.60 33.88
C GLU A 304 41.16 -22.78 35.27
N LYS A 305 40.87 -21.88 36.22
CA LYS A 305 41.26 -22.07 37.62
C LYS A 305 40.55 -23.27 38.26
N GLN A 306 39.29 -23.51 37.95
CA GLN A 306 38.54 -24.67 38.45
C GLN A 306 39.01 -25.99 37.81
N LEU A 307 39.32 -25.99 36.52
CA LEU A 307 39.85 -27.14 35.76
C LEU A 307 41.26 -27.51 36.24
N LYS A 308 42.13 -26.52 36.46
CA LYS A 308 43.46 -26.74 37.08
C LYS A 308 43.38 -27.24 38.52
N LYS A 309 42.33 -26.89 39.27
CA LYS A 309 42.12 -27.35 40.65
C LYS A 309 41.45 -28.71 40.77
N LYS A 310 40.76 -29.19 39.72
CA LYS A 310 39.97 -30.44 39.74
C LYS A 310 40.48 -31.57 38.85
N GLY A 311 41.43 -31.33 37.93
CA GLY A 311 42.05 -32.40 37.14
C GLY A 311 41.04 -33.39 36.52
N ALA A 312 40.11 -32.92 35.68
CA ALA A 312 39.14 -33.76 34.98
C ALA A 312 38.59 -33.08 33.69
N PRO A 313 38.11 -33.86 32.70
CA PRO A 313 38.02 -33.48 31.28
C PRO A 313 36.78 -32.63 30.89
N LEU A 314 36.74 -32.22 29.61
CA LEU A 314 35.76 -31.35 28.93
C LEU A 314 34.27 -31.72 29.19
N PRO A 315 33.36 -30.74 29.21
CA PRO A 315 31.97 -30.95 29.60
C PRO A 315 31.21 -31.80 28.58
N GLU A 316 30.66 -32.88 29.10
CA GLU A 316 29.76 -33.82 28.44
C GLU A 316 28.40 -33.16 28.17
N ARG A 317 27.79 -33.57 27.06
CA ARG A 317 26.50 -33.14 26.51
C ARG A 317 25.45 -32.99 27.63
N MET A 318 24.76 -31.85 27.69
CA MET A 318 23.65 -31.64 28.62
C MET A 318 22.46 -32.49 28.15
N VAL A 319 22.47 -33.77 28.53
CA VAL A 319 21.38 -34.71 28.32
C VAL A 319 20.32 -34.41 29.37
N ILE A 320 19.12 -34.08 28.90
CA ILE A 320 17.95 -33.91 29.77
C ILE A 320 17.70 -35.26 30.48
N PRO A 321 17.49 -35.30 31.80
CA PRO A 321 17.16 -36.52 32.51
C PRO A 321 15.88 -37.17 31.91
N PRO A 322 15.87 -38.49 31.63
CA PRO A 322 14.73 -39.19 31.05
C PRO A 322 13.42 -39.03 31.82
N GLU A 323 13.49 -38.71 33.12
CA GLU A 323 12.34 -38.55 34.01
C GLU A 323 11.47 -37.32 33.68
N GLU A 324 12.00 -36.29 33.00
CA GLU A 324 11.21 -35.11 32.61
C GLU A 324 10.45 -35.29 31.27
N LEU A 325 10.74 -36.39 30.56
CA LEU A 325 10.08 -36.83 29.32
C LEU A 325 9.02 -37.92 29.57
N ALA A 326 9.00 -38.53 30.75
CA ALA A 326 8.05 -39.57 31.12
C ALA A 326 6.66 -38.96 31.41
N GLY A 327 5.72 -39.13 30.47
CA GLY A 327 4.33 -38.67 30.61
C GLY A 327 3.78 -37.87 29.42
N ARG A 328 4.55 -37.72 28.34
CA ARG A 328 4.10 -37.01 27.13
C ARG A 328 3.53 -38.00 26.09
N PRO A 329 2.53 -37.59 25.30
CA PRO A 329 1.92 -38.45 24.28
C PRO A 329 2.95 -38.92 23.24
N GLU A 330 2.82 -40.17 22.78
CA GLU A 330 3.65 -40.73 21.71
C GLU A 330 3.49 -39.91 20.42
N ARG A 331 4.63 -39.58 19.80
CA ARG A 331 4.74 -38.79 18.58
C ARG A 331 4.04 -39.47 17.40
N LYS A 332 3.24 -38.70 16.65
CA LYS A 332 2.63 -39.15 15.39
C LYS A 332 3.14 -38.34 14.20
N VAL A 333 3.52 -39.04 13.13
CA VAL A 333 3.76 -38.44 11.82
C VAL A 333 2.49 -38.61 10.99
N VAL A 334 1.82 -37.49 10.71
CA VAL A 334 0.58 -37.46 9.93
C VAL A 334 0.85 -36.81 8.58
N ASP A 335 0.83 -37.61 7.51
CA ASP A 335 0.84 -37.08 6.14
C ASP A 335 -0.61 -36.92 5.67
N THR A 336 -1.08 -35.66 5.61
CA THR A 336 -2.45 -35.34 5.19
C THR A 336 -2.60 -35.27 3.67
N THR A 337 -1.48 -35.40 2.94
CA THR A 337 -1.45 -35.29 1.48
C THR A 337 -1.58 -36.63 0.77
N ALA A 338 -1.40 -37.74 1.51
CA ALA A 338 -1.54 -39.09 0.99
C ALA A 338 -3.03 -39.47 0.82
N LEU A 339 -3.42 -39.84 -0.40
CA LEU A 339 -4.75 -40.40 -0.67
C LEU A 339 -4.83 -41.86 -0.18
N PRO A 340 -5.99 -42.32 0.36
CA PRO A 340 -6.20 -43.74 0.61
C PRO A 340 -6.10 -44.51 -0.72
N LYS A 341 -5.16 -45.45 -0.79
CA LYS A 341 -4.87 -46.26 -1.98
C LYS A 341 -6.05 -47.18 -2.29
N LYS A 342 -6.93 -46.78 -3.21
CA LYS A 342 -7.86 -47.72 -3.86
C LYS A 342 -7.13 -48.44 -5.00
N PRO A 343 -7.29 -49.77 -5.15
CA PRO A 343 -6.69 -50.49 -6.26
C PRO A 343 -7.31 -50.04 -7.58
N SER A 344 -6.45 -49.87 -8.58
CA SER A 344 -6.82 -49.43 -9.92
C SER A 344 -7.61 -50.52 -10.65
N LEU A 345 -8.66 -50.12 -11.35
CA LEU A 345 -9.24 -50.91 -12.41
C LEU A 345 -9.52 -49.99 -13.60
N ALA A 346 -8.86 -50.34 -14.71
CA ALA A 346 -9.21 -50.03 -16.08
C ALA A 346 -9.15 -48.56 -16.52
N GLU A 347 -7.98 -48.24 -17.11
CA GLU A 347 -7.89 -47.72 -18.47
C GLU A 347 -9.14 -48.03 -19.31
N LEU A 348 -9.83 -47.00 -19.80
CA LEU A 348 -10.49 -46.92 -21.10
C LEU A 348 -11.32 -45.63 -21.13
N ARG A 349 -10.74 -44.54 -21.61
CA ARG A 349 -11.50 -43.45 -22.24
C ARG A 349 -10.59 -42.55 -23.07
N PRO A 350 -10.84 -42.38 -24.38
CA PRO A 350 -10.00 -41.52 -25.20
C PRO A 350 -10.28 -40.05 -24.89
N ALA A 351 -9.21 -39.26 -24.88
CA ALA A 351 -9.24 -37.82 -24.76
C ALA A 351 -10.08 -37.20 -25.87
N LYS A 352 -11.18 -36.52 -25.50
CA LYS A 352 -11.93 -35.67 -26.44
C LYS A 352 -11.27 -34.30 -26.53
N ALA A 353 -11.09 -33.85 -27.77
CA ALA A 353 -10.52 -32.57 -28.14
C ALA A 353 -11.33 -31.39 -27.57
N LYS A 354 -10.62 -30.34 -27.15
CA LYS A 354 -11.16 -29.05 -26.71
C LYS A 354 -11.91 -28.37 -27.86
N PRO A 355 -13.18 -27.96 -27.69
CA PRO A 355 -13.79 -27.02 -28.62
C PRO A 355 -13.23 -25.62 -28.35
N SER A 356 -12.71 -24.97 -29.39
CA SER A 356 -12.42 -23.53 -29.38
C SER A 356 -13.74 -22.77 -29.28
N ILE A 357 -13.96 -22.07 -28.17
CA ILE A 357 -15.14 -21.22 -28.00
C ILE A 357 -14.92 -19.95 -28.83
N ALA A 358 -15.65 -19.85 -29.95
CA ALA A 358 -15.79 -18.61 -30.68
C ALA A 358 -16.57 -17.61 -29.82
N VAL A 359 -16.03 -16.40 -29.68
CA VAL A 359 -16.67 -15.30 -28.94
C VAL A 359 -17.91 -14.87 -29.72
N ALA A 360 -19.08 -15.33 -29.27
CA ALA A 360 -20.36 -14.92 -29.80
C ALA A 360 -20.70 -13.51 -29.30
N GLU A 361 -21.12 -12.64 -30.23
CA GLU A 361 -21.64 -11.31 -29.97
C GLU A 361 -22.74 -11.33 -28.90
N ALA A 362 -22.79 -10.26 -28.10
CA ALA A 362 -23.67 -10.10 -26.95
C ALA A 362 -25.16 -10.26 -27.31
N ARG A 363 -25.65 -11.50 -27.21
CA ARG A 363 -27.08 -11.78 -27.13
C ARG A 363 -27.63 -11.13 -25.86
N ARG A 364 -28.84 -10.56 -25.96
CA ARG A 364 -29.60 -10.13 -24.78
C ARG A 364 -29.70 -11.34 -23.84
N PHE A 365 -29.24 -11.16 -22.61
CA PHE A 365 -29.16 -12.22 -21.62
C PHE A 365 -30.57 -12.50 -21.07
N ASP A 366 -31.17 -13.62 -21.47
CA ASP A 366 -32.41 -14.13 -20.89
C ASP A 366 -32.07 -14.90 -19.61
N ALA A 367 -32.33 -14.29 -18.45
CA ALA A 367 -31.99 -14.85 -17.14
C ALA A 367 -32.84 -16.08 -16.75
N GLU A 368 -34.04 -16.20 -17.35
CA GLU A 368 -35.03 -17.23 -16.98
C GLU A 368 -34.56 -18.67 -17.22
N ASN A 369 -33.58 -18.89 -18.11
CA ASN A 369 -33.04 -20.23 -18.43
C ASN A 369 -31.55 -20.38 -18.09
N TYR A 370 -31.04 -19.62 -17.13
CA TYR A 370 -29.63 -19.71 -16.76
C TYR A 370 -29.30 -21.03 -16.04
N VAL A 371 -28.40 -21.82 -16.63
CA VAL A 371 -27.90 -23.07 -16.05
C VAL A 371 -26.54 -22.82 -15.41
N LEU A 372 -26.38 -23.26 -14.16
CA LEU A 372 -25.10 -23.15 -13.45
C LEU A 372 -24.00 -23.95 -14.18
N PRO A 373 -22.75 -23.47 -14.16
CA PRO A 373 -21.64 -24.15 -14.82
C PRO A 373 -21.37 -25.53 -14.19
N SER A 374 -21.06 -26.53 -15.03
CA SER A 374 -20.62 -27.85 -14.55
C SER A 374 -19.19 -27.77 -14.00
N ILE A 375 -18.92 -28.54 -12.94
CA ILE A 375 -17.59 -28.67 -12.33
C ILE A 375 -16.54 -29.24 -13.29
N ASP A 376 -16.98 -29.90 -14.38
CA ASP A 376 -16.12 -30.43 -15.43
C ASP A 376 -15.35 -29.34 -16.20
N LEU A 377 -15.77 -28.07 -16.08
CA LEU A 377 -15.03 -26.92 -16.62
C LEU A 377 -13.72 -26.65 -15.87
N LEU A 378 -13.56 -27.19 -14.66
CA LEU A 378 -12.37 -27.05 -13.85
C LEU A 378 -11.41 -28.23 -14.08
N ASP A 379 -10.12 -27.94 -14.12
CA ASP A 379 -9.08 -28.96 -14.29
C ASP A 379 -9.10 -29.98 -13.14
N GLU A 380 -8.90 -31.25 -13.48
CA GLU A 380 -8.65 -32.30 -12.49
C GLU A 380 -7.30 -32.09 -11.80
N HIS A 381 -7.21 -32.61 -10.57
CA HIS A 381 -5.96 -32.59 -9.84
C HIS A 381 -5.03 -33.69 -10.39
N ASP A 382 -3.75 -33.38 -10.50
CA ASP A 382 -2.73 -34.35 -10.92
C ASP A 382 -2.40 -35.32 -9.77
N PRO A 383 -2.68 -36.64 -9.93
CA PRO A 383 -2.39 -37.63 -8.90
C PRO A 383 -0.89 -37.94 -8.76
N GLU A 384 -0.07 -37.68 -9.79
CA GLU A 384 1.35 -38.07 -9.81
C GLU A 384 2.19 -37.21 -8.85
N GLY A 385 1.75 -35.98 -8.55
CA GLY A 385 2.44 -35.06 -7.65
C GLY A 385 2.29 -35.36 -6.14
N ARG A 386 1.44 -36.32 -5.74
CA ARG A 386 1.12 -36.64 -4.34
C ARG A 386 1.87 -37.85 -3.79
N GLY A 387 3.15 -38.01 -4.16
CA GLY A 387 4.01 -38.99 -3.50
C GLY A 387 4.05 -38.75 -1.98
N GLY A 388 3.79 -39.79 -1.19
CA GLY A 388 3.95 -39.73 0.27
C GLY A 388 5.36 -39.30 0.64
N ALA A 389 5.51 -38.48 1.68
CA ALA A 389 6.86 -38.15 2.16
C ALA A 389 7.46 -39.40 2.82
N ASP A 390 8.78 -39.54 2.69
CA ASP A 390 9.51 -40.49 3.51
C ASP A 390 9.45 -40.00 4.97
N PRO A 391 8.85 -40.77 5.90
CA PRO A 391 8.82 -40.40 7.31
C PRO A 391 10.23 -40.14 7.86
N ALA A 392 11.24 -40.89 7.44
CA ALA A 392 12.61 -40.73 7.92
C ALA A 392 13.19 -39.35 7.60
N GLU A 393 12.88 -38.78 6.42
CA GLU A 393 13.31 -37.42 6.05
C GLU A 393 12.68 -36.36 6.97
N LEU A 394 11.38 -36.50 7.27
CA LEU A 394 10.67 -35.59 8.16
C LEU A 394 11.22 -35.69 9.59
N GLU A 395 11.54 -36.90 10.04
CA GLU A 395 12.13 -37.11 11.36
C GLU A 395 13.51 -36.47 11.46
N HIS A 396 14.35 -36.63 10.44
CA HIS A 396 15.67 -36.01 10.38
C HIS A 396 15.62 -34.49 10.45
N VAL A 397 14.67 -33.85 9.75
CA VAL A 397 14.49 -32.39 9.82
C VAL A 397 14.09 -31.95 11.23
N GLN A 398 13.26 -32.72 11.94
CA GLN A 398 12.90 -32.41 13.33
C GLN A 398 14.09 -32.55 14.28
N GLU A 399 14.97 -33.54 14.07
CA GLU A 399 16.20 -33.68 14.84
C GLU A 399 17.12 -32.46 14.67
N ILE A 400 17.30 -31.97 13.43
CA ILE A 400 18.06 -30.75 13.16
C ILE A 400 17.47 -29.55 13.90
N LEU A 401 16.14 -29.42 13.93
CA LEU A 401 15.46 -28.34 14.68
C LEU A 401 15.76 -28.41 16.18
N ILE A 402 15.65 -29.60 16.77
CA ILE A 402 15.90 -29.83 18.19
C ILE A 402 17.37 -29.57 18.53
N GLU A 403 18.30 -30.09 17.72
CA GLU A 403 19.74 -29.87 17.90
C GLU A 403 20.09 -28.38 17.81
N THR A 404 19.56 -27.69 16.80
CA THR A 404 19.80 -26.25 16.61
C THR A 404 19.28 -25.46 17.81
N LEU A 405 18.06 -25.73 18.28
CA LEU A 405 17.52 -25.09 19.48
C LEU A 405 18.39 -25.37 20.72
N GLY A 406 18.89 -26.61 20.85
CA GLY A 406 19.83 -27.01 21.89
C GLY A 406 21.14 -26.23 21.87
N GLN A 407 21.72 -25.98 20.68
CA GLN A 407 22.94 -25.17 20.52
C GLN A 407 22.76 -23.72 21.01
N PHE A 408 21.54 -23.16 20.95
CA PHE A 408 21.20 -21.84 21.50
C PHE A 408 20.75 -21.89 22.98
N GLY A 409 20.93 -23.03 23.65
CA GLY A 409 20.55 -23.25 25.03
C GLY A 409 19.03 -23.21 25.23
N ILE A 410 18.27 -23.76 24.29
CA ILE A 410 16.83 -23.95 24.38
C ILE A 410 16.54 -25.45 24.37
N ALA A 411 16.22 -25.99 25.54
CA ALA A 411 15.80 -27.38 25.66
C ALA A 411 14.35 -27.53 25.16
N VAL A 412 14.17 -28.36 24.12
CA VAL A 412 12.86 -28.74 23.58
C VAL A 412 12.80 -30.25 23.36
N ALA A 413 11.61 -30.83 23.44
CA ALA A 413 11.35 -32.21 23.06
C ALA A 413 10.60 -32.28 21.73
N ALA A 414 10.76 -33.39 21.00
CA ALA A 414 10.02 -33.66 19.77
C ALA A 414 8.51 -33.78 20.04
N GLY A 415 7.70 -33.21 19.16
CA GLY A 415 6.25 -33.42 19.11
C GLY A 415 5.80 -33.99 17.76
N ASP A 416 4.52 -33.85 17.46
CA ASP A 416 3.91 -34.34 16.22
C ASP A 416 4.47 -33.65 14.97
N ILE A 417 4.47 -34.38 13.86
CA ILE A 417 4.76 -33.83 12.53
C ILE A 417 3.50 -33.92 11.69
N THR A 418 3.04 -32.79 11.18
CA THR A 418 1.93 -32.73 10.23
C THR A 418 2.41 -32.18 8.90
N LYS A 419 2.42 -33.01 7.86
CA LYS A 419 2.72 -32.58 6.50
C LYS A 419 1.43 -32.15 5.79
N GLY A 420 1.38 -30.89 5.38
CA GLY A 420 0.33 -30.32 4.55
C GLY A 420 0.76 -30.16 3.08
N PRO A 421 -0.10 -29.59 2.21
CA PRO A 421 0.18 -29.47 0.77
C PRO A 421 1.38 -28.59 0.44
N THR A 422 1.54 -27.47 1.14
CA THR A 422 2.58 -26.45 0.84
C THR A 422 3.63 -26.31 1.95
N ILE A 423 3.25 -26.62 3.19
CA ILE A 423 4.10 -26.50 4.38
C ILE A 423 3.95 -27.75 5.25
N THR A 424 4.99 -28.05 6.03
CA THR A 424 4.99 -29.07 7.09
C THR A 424 5.16 -28.39 8.43
N ARG A 425 4.31 -28.75 9.39
CA ARG A 425 4.36 -28.26 10.76
C ARG A 425 5.06 -29.29 11.65
N TYR A 426 6.14 -28.86 12.27
CA TYR A 426 6.90 -29.60 13.28
C TYR A 426 6.53 -29.05 14.66
N GLU A 427 5.85 -29.84 15.47
CA GLU A 427 5.58 -29.45 16.85
C GLU A 427 6.79 -29.76 17.73
N VAL A 428 7.10 -28.84 18.66
CA VAL A 428 8.11 -29.03 19.68
C VAL A 428 7.54 -28.63 21.04
N TYR A 429 7.96 -29.34 22.08
CA TYR A 429 7.57 -29.08 23.47
C TYR A 429 8.71 -28.36 24.20
N PRO A 430 8.59 -27.06 24.51
CA PRO A 430 9.59 -26.37 25.30
C PRO A 430 9.71 -26.95 26.72
N ALA A 431 10.92 -27.03 27.26
CA ALA A 431 11.12 -27.37 28.66
C ALA A 431 10.54 -26.28 29.59
N LYS A 432 10.23 -26.64 30.84
CA LYS A 432 9.69 -25.71 31.83
C LYS A 432 10.65 -24.53 32.03
N GLY A 433 10.12 -23.31 32.01
CA GLY A 433 10.90 -22.08 32.16
C GLY A 433 11.53 -21.54 30.87
N VAL A 434 11.40 -22.23 29.73
CA VAL A 434 11.80 -21.69 28.43
C VAL A 434 10.81 -20.60 28.00
N ARG A 435 11.34 -19.40 27.75
CA ARG A 435 10.55 -18.31 27.17
C ARG A 435 10.26 -18.57 25.70
N VAL A 436 8.99 -18.60 25.34
CA VAL A 436 8.51 -18.79 23.96
C VAL A 436 9.08 -17.74 22.99
N ASP A 437 9.17 -16.48 23.41
CA ASP A 437 9.78 -15.40 22.60
C ASP A 437 11.21 -15.72 22.14
N LYS A 438 11.96 -16.48 22.95
CA LYS A 438 13.35 -16.86 22.63
C LYS A 438 13.37 -17.79 21.41
N ILE A 439 12.41 -18.70 21.31
CA ILE A 439 12.24 -19.60 20.15
C ILE A 439 11.86 -18.79 18.91
N VAL A 440 10.89 -17.87 19.05
CA VAL A 440 10.45 -16.99 17.95
C VAL A 440 11.62 -16.13 17.43
N SER A 441 12.50 -15.66 18.31
CA SER A 441 13.66 -14.85 17.92
C SER A 441 14.70 -15.58 17.06
N LEU A 442 14.70 -16.93 17.08
CA LEU A 442 15.62 -17.78 16.33
C LEU A 442 15.11 -18.19 14.95
N GLU A 443 14.00 -17.63 14.47
CA GLU A 443 13.39 -17.92 13.16
C GLU A 443 14.43 -18.01 12.02
N ARG A 444 15.34 -17.03 11.95
CA ARG A 444 16.36 -16.96 10.89
C ARG A 444 17.44 -18.02 11.01
N ASP A 445 17.84 -18.36 12.22
CA ASP A 445 18.86 -19.39 12.47
C ASP A 445 18.31 -20.79 12.20
N LEU A 446 17.05 -21.04 12.58
CA LEU A 446 16.34 -22.27 12.25
C LEU A 446 16.13 -22.42 10.74
N ALA A 447 15.80 -21.33 10.04
CA ALA A 447 15.67 -21.34 8.58
C ALA A 447 16.99 -21.71 7.91
N ARG A 448 18.10 -21.14 8.39
CA ARG A 448 19.45 -21.46 7.90
C ARG A 448 19.83 -22.93 8.15
N ALA A 449 19.59 -23.44 9.36
CA ALA A 449 19.95 -24.81 9.74
C ALA A 449 19.18 -25.85 8.92
N THR A 450 17.89 -25.60 8.67
CA THR A 450 17.02 -26.50 7.89
C THR A 450 17.07 -26.28 6.38
N ARG A 451 17.88 -25.32 5.90
CA ARG A 451 17.95 -24.89 4.49
C ARG A 451 16.58 -24.44 3.93
N ALA A 452 15.71 -23.93 4.79
CA ALA A 452 14.40 -23.42 4.42
C ALA A 452 14.47 -21.96 3.94
N GLU A 453 13.70 -21.61 2.91
CA GLU A 453 13.60 -20.22 2.43
C GLU A 453 13.00 -19.28 3.48
N ARG A 454 11.95 -19.76 4.19
CA ARG A 454 11.25 -19.07 5.27
C ARG A 454 10.69 -20.09 6.24
N ILE A 455 10.63 -19.72 7.52
CA ILE A 455 9.97 -20.48 8.59
C ILE A 455 8.92 -19.58 9.23
N ASN A 456 7.78 -20.16 9.59
CA ASN A 456 6.78 -19.50 10.44
C ASN A 456 6.71 -20.21 11.80
N ILE A 457 6.73 -19.46 12.91
CA ILE A 457 6.70 -20.03 14.26
C ILE A 457 5.38 -19.63 14.92
N LEU A 458 4.53 -20.62 15.18
CA LEU A 458 3.25 -20.47 15.86
C LEU A 458 3.43 -20.86 17.34
N ALA A 459 3.37 -19.88 18.23
CA ALA A 459 3.72 -20.10 19.62
C ALA A 459 2.85 -19.27 20.60
N PRO A 460 2.09 -19.91 21.50
CA PRO A 460 1.73 -21.35 21.53
C PRO A 460 0.74 -21.72 20.42
N ILE A 461 0.64 -23.01 20.09
CA ILE A 461 -0.44 -23.51 19.23
C ILE A 461 -1.77 -23.40 19.99
N PRO A 462 -2.84 -22.80 19.41
CA PRO A 462 -4.13 -22.70 20.09
C PRO A 462 -4.66 -24.07 20.54
N GLY A 463 -4.95 -24.22 21.83
CA GLY A 463 -5.44 -25.47 22.41
C GLY A 463 -4.37 -26.53 22.71
N LYS A 464 -3.08 -26.25 22.49
CA LYS A 464 -1.95 -27.11 22.85
C LYS A 464 -0.87 -26.33 23.62
N ASP A 465 -0.04 -27.03 24.38
CA ASP A 465 1.14 -26.48 25.08
C ASP A 465 2.43 -26.55 24.23
N THR A 466 2.27 -26.81 22.92
CA THR A 466 3.37 -26.92 21.97
C THR A 466 3.64 -25.63 21.20
N VAL A 467 4.83 -25.57 20.62
CA VAL A 467 5.22 -24.56 19.63
C VAL A 467 5.28 -25.24 18.27
N GLY A 468 4.60 -24.68 17.28
CA GLY A 468 4.59 -25.17 15.90
C GLY A 468 5.60 -24.43 15.05
N ILE A 469 6.53 -25.15 14.44
CA ILE A 469 7.51 -24.63 13.48
C ILE A 469 7.09 -25.08 12.08
N GLU A 470 6.66 -24.15 11.25
CA GLU A 470 6.18 -24.41 9.89
C GLU A 470 7.28 -24.14 8.87
N ILE A 471 7.57 -25.15 8.06
CA ILE A 471 8.60 -25.12 7.03
C ILE A 471 7.97 -25.41 5.68
N ALA A 472 8.35 -24.67 4.64
CA ALA A 472 7.89 -24.92 3.28
C ALA A 472 8.37 -26.27 2.76
N ASN A 473 7.47 -27.03 2.15
CA ASN A 473 7.82 -28.32 1.54
C ASN A 473 8.70 -28.12 0.30
N THR A 474 9.66 -29.01 0.10
CA THR A 474 10.49 -29.06 -1.11
C THR A 474 9.65 -29.36 -2.35
N ARG A 475 8.64 -30.24 -2.21
CA ARG A 475 7.65 -30.54 -3.24
C ARG A 475 6.28 -30.02 -2.79
N LYS A 476 5.85 -28.90 -3.36
CA LYS A 476 4.55 -28.28 -3.06
C LYS A 476 3.46 -28.90 -3.93
N ILE A 477 2.36 -29.31 -3.32
CA ILE A 477 1.19 -29.86 -4.02
C ILE A 477 0.23 -28.72 -4.33
N LYS A 478 -0.13 -28.58 -5.61
CA LYS A 478 -1.12 -27.59 -6.05
C LYS A 478 -2.50 -27.98 -5.55
N VAL A 479 -3.15 -27.07 -4.81
CA VAL A 479 -4.55 -27.19 -4.43
C VAL A 479 -5.40 -26.63 -5.57
N THR A 480 -6.25 -27.46 -6.18
CA THR A 480 -7.10 -27.04 -7.30
C THR A 480 -8.47 -26.59 -6.80
N LEU A 481 -9.12 -25.65 -7.51
CA LEU A 481 -10.47 -25.23 -7.15
C LEU A 481 -11.47 -26.38 -7.25
N ARG A 482 -11.31 -27.26 -8.25
CA ARG A 482 -12.15 -28.46 -8.43
C ARG A 482 -12.16 -29.34 -7.19
N GLU A 483 -10.99 -29.60 -6.61
CA GLU A 483 -10.87 -30.40 -5.40
C GLU A 483 -11.62 -29.78 -4.20
N LEU A 484 -11.55 -28.45 -4.05
CA LEU A 484 -12.29 -27.76 -2.98
C LEU A 484 -13.81 -27.86 -3.20
N MET A 485 -14.24 -27.74 -4.45
CA MET A 485 -15.65 -27.76 -4.82
C MET A 485 -16.29 -29.16 -4.84
N GLN A 486 -15.48 -30.21 -4.97
CA GLN A 486 -15.93 -31.60 -4.85
C GLN A 486 -15.99 -32.09 -3.40
N SER A 487 -15.51 -31.30 -2.43
CA SER A 487 -15.49 -31.73 -1.03
C SER A 487 -16.89 -31.74 -0.42
N ALA A 488 -17.09 -32.61 0.58
CA ALA A 488 -18.32 -32.62 1.38
C ALA A 488 -18.55 -31.27 2.07
N ASP A 489 -17.47 -30.60 2.49
CA ASP A 489 -17.52 -29.28 3.13
C ASP A 489 -18.13 -28.22 2.20
N TRP A 490 -17.87 -28.30 0.89
CA TRP A 490 -18.49 -27.40 -0.09
C TRP A 490 -19.98 -27.63 -0.21
N GLU A 491 -20.41 -28.88 -0.32
CA GLU A 491 -21.83 -29.23 -0.38
C GLU A 491 -22.59 -28.81 0.88
N GLU A 492 -21.97 -28.92 2.06
CA GLU A 492 -22.53 -28.43 3.31
C GLU A 492 -22.56 -26.88 3.35
N ALA A 493 -21.46 -26.23 2.96
CA ALA A 493 -21.36 -24.78 2.94
C ALA A 493 -22.38 -24.14 1.98
N LYS A 494 -22.67 -24.76 0.84
CA LYS A 494 -23.71 -24.28 -0.09
C LYS A 494 -25.11 -24.21 0.54
N LYS A 495 -25.38 -25.05 1.55
CA LYS A 495 -26.65 -25.10 2.28
C LYS A 495 -26.67 -24.13 3.47
N ARG A 496 -25.54 -24.01 4.17
CA ARG A 496 -25.43 -23.22 5.41
C ARG A 496 -25.08 -21.75 5.17
N CYS A 497 -24.16 -21.46 4.25
CA CYS A 497 -23.61 -20.12 4.02
C CYS A 497 -24.47 -19.34 3.03
N LYS A 498 -24.61 -18.03 3.25
CA LYS A 498 -25.32 -17.16 2.31
C LYS A 498 -24.46 -16.76 1.12
N LEU A 499 -23.14 -16.61 1.32
CA LEU A 499 -22.17 -16.30 0.27
C LEU A 499 -20.89 -17.14 0.47
N PRO A 500 -20.93 -18.45 0.15
CA PRO A 500 -19.79 -19.34 0.34
C PRO A 500 -18.63 -18.99 -0.60
N LEU A 501 -17.43 -18.92 -0.03
CA LEU A 501 -16.16 -18.62 -0.70
C LEU A 501 -15.15 -19.74 -0.39
N ALA A 502 -14.71 -20.49 -1.41
CA ALA A 502 -13.67 -21.49 -1.25
C ALA A 502 -12.29 -20.80 -1.19
N LEU A 503 -11.62 -20.85 -0.03
CA LEU A 503 -10.35 -20.16 0.18
C LEU A 503 -9.14 -21.06 -0.13
N GLY A 504 -9.23 -22.35 0.20
CA GLY A 504 -8.11 -23.28 0.07
C GLY A 504 -8.15 -24.43 1.05
N LYS A 505 -6.98 -24.95 1.40
CA LYS A 505 -6.79 -25.96 2.44
C LYS A 505 -5.85 -25.45 3.53
N ASP A 506 -6.05 -25.92 4.76
CA ASP A 506 -5.12 -25.69 5.86
C ASP A 506 -3.93 -26.67 5.83
N VAL A 507 -3.07 -26.58 6.86
CA VAL A 507 -1.88 -27.44 7.03
C VAL A 507 -2.25 -28.90 7.30
N TYR A 508 -3.46 -29.15 7.79
CA TYR A 508 -4.00 -30.47 8.05
C TYR A 508 -4.77 -31.03 6.84
N GLY A 509 -4.82 -30.30 5.72
CA GLY A 509 -5.53 -30.70 4.51
C GLY A 509 -7.04 -30.49 4.53
N ASN A 510 -7.58 -29.87 5.59
CA ASN A 510 -9.01 -29.55 5.70
C ASN A 510 -9.36 -28.42 4.74
N VAL A 511 -10.51 -28.53 4.07
CA VAL A 511 -11.01 -27.49 3.17
C VAL A 511 -11.53 -26.30 3.98
N ILE A 512 -11.08 -25.11 3.62
CA ILE A 512 -11.48 -23.86 4.27
C ILE A 512 -12.45 -23.11 3.37
N ILE A 513 -13.70 -23.02 3.83
CA ILE A 513 -14.77 -22.24 3.18
C ILE A 513 -15.23 -21.16 4.14
N ALA A 514 -15.33 -19.95 3.62
CA ALA A 514 -15.76 -18.77 4.34
C ALA A 514 -17.14 -18.30 3.87
N ASP A 515 -17.91 -17.64 4.73
CA ASP A 515 -19.16 -16.98 4.35
C ASP A 515 -18.95 -15.45 4.29
N LEU A 516 -18.98 -14.88 3.09
CA LEU A 516 -18.85 -13.43 2.90
C LEU A 516 -20.00 -12.65 3.54
N ALA A 517 -21.17 -13.25 3.74
CA ALA A 517 -22.26 -12.55 4.43
C ALA A 517 -21.98 -12.37 5.93
N GLN A 518 -21.21 -13.27 6.54
CA GLN A 518 -20.77 -13.16 7.94
C GLN A 518 -19.55 -12.25 8.08
N MET A 519 -18.76 -12.12 7.01
CA MET A 519 -17.66 -11.17 6.88
C MET A 519 -18.03 -10.11 5.84
N PRO A 520 -18.94 -9.17 6.16
CA PRO A 520 -19.69 -8.37 5.17
C PRO A 520 -18.79 -7.58 4.21
N HIS A 521 -17.53 -7.36 4.58
CA HIS A 521 -16.50 -6.81 3.73
C HIS A 521 -15.20 -7.61 3.90
N LEU A 522 -14.50 -7.86 2.80
CA LEU A 522 -13.22 -8.57 2.76
C LEU A 522 -12.13 -7.66 2.16
N LEU A 523 -10.99 -7.56 2.84
CA LEU A 523 -9.80 -6.88 2.32
C LEU A 523 -8.76 -7.91 1.88
N ILE A 524 -8.32 -7.84 0.62
CA ILE A 524 -7.29 -8.73 0.07
C ILE A 524 -6.08 -7.88 -0.35
N ALA A 525 -4.92 -8.15 0.23
CA ALA A 525 -3.66 -7.47 -0.07
C ALA A 525 -2.55 -8.50 -0.38
N GLY A 526 -1.64 -8.15 -1.29
CA GLY A 526 -0.53 -9.01 -1.70
C GLY A 526 0.37 -8.33 -2.72
N THR A 527 1.66 -8.70 -2.75
CA THR A 527 2.62 -8.22 -3.76
C THR A 527 2.38 -8.92 -5.10
N THR A 528 2.92 -8.37 -6.19
CA THR A 528 2.88 -9.05 -7.50
C THR A 528 3.50 -10.45 -7.38
N GLY A 529 2.82 -11.45 -7.97
CA GLY A 529 3.24 -12.86 -7.90
C GLY A 529 2.86 -13.59 -6.60
N SER A 530 2.26 -12.93 -5.60
CA SER A 530 1.85 -13.60 -4.35
C SER A 530 0.58 -14.45 -4.48
N GLY A 531 -0.08 -14.44 -5.64
CA GLY A 531 -1.33 -15.16 -5.87
C GLY A 531 -2.62 -14.34 -5.65
N LYS A 532 -2.55 -13.02 -5.44
CA LYS A 532 -3.73 -12.15 -5.23
C LYS A 532 -4.79 -12.32 -6.33
N SER A 533 -4.40 -12.20 -7.60
CA SER A 533 -5.34 -12.30 -8.72
C SER A 533 -5.95 -13.70 -8.86
N VAL A 534 -5.16 -14.75 -8.59
CA VAL A 534 -5.64 -16.14 -8.58
C VAL A 534 -6.66 -16.35 -7.47
N CYS A 535 -6.40 -15.82 -6.28
CA CYS A 535 -7.33 -15.84 -5.16
C CYS A 535 -8.64 -15.15 -5.52
N ILE A 536 -8.60 -13.91 -6.04
CA ILE A 536 -9.81 -13.17 -6.46
C ILE A 536 -10.63 -13.98 -7.47
N ASN A 537 -9.98 -14.58 -8.47
CA ASN A 537 -10.66 -15.41 -9.46
C ASN A 537 -11.30 -16.67 -8.84
N ALA A 538 -10.64 -17.29 -7.87
CA ALA A 538 -11.21 -18.43 -7.14
C ALA A 538 -12.45 -18.02 -6.31
N LEU A 539 -12.44 -16.83 -5.71
CA LEU A 539 -13.60 -16.30 -4.98
C LEU A 539 -14.76 -15.99 -5.92
N ILE A 540 -14.49 -15.34 -7.06
CA ILE A 540 -15.51 -15.06 -8.08
C ILE A 540 -16.08 -16.37 -8.63
N ALA A 541 -15.22 -17.34 -8.95
CA ALA A 541 -15.65 -18.66 -9.42
C ALA A 541 -16.54 -19.36 -8.37
N SER A 542 -16.17 -19.32 -7.08
CA SER A 542 -16.98 -19.89 -6.00
C SER A 542 -18.42 -19.38 -6.01
N ILE A 543 -18.59 -18.08 -6.29
CA ILE A 543 -19.90 -17.44 -6.42
C ILE A 543 -20.60 -17.86 -7.72
N LEU A 544 -19.91 -17.87 -8.86
CA LEU A 544 -20.47 -18.23 -10.17
C LEU A 544 -20.97 -19.68 -10.25
N PHE A 545 -20.33 -20.58 -9.52
CA PHE A 545 -20.75 -21.98 -9.42
C PHE A 545 -21.91 -22.19 -8.43
N ARG A 546 -22.30 -21.16 -7.68
CA ARG A 546 -23.37 -21.25 -6.67
C ARG A 546 -24.61 -20.43 -7.01
N PHE A 547 -24.44 -19.27 -7.63
CA PHE A 547 -25.52 -18.29 -7.80
C PHE A 547 -25.82 -18.00 -9.26
N THR A 548 -27.10 -17.81 -9.56
CA THR A 548 -27.55 -17.27 -10.84
C THR A 548 -27.45 -15.74 -10.84
N PRO A 549 -27.49 -15.08 -12.02
CA PRO A 549 -27.46 -13.61 -12.11
C PRO A 549 -28.68 -12.90 -11.50
N GLU A 550 -29.76 -13.63 -11.22
CA GLU A 550 -30.92 -13.11 -10.49
C GLU A 550 -30.67 -13.08 -8.98
N GLU A 551 -29.94 -14.06 -8.46
CA GLU A 551 -29.63 -14.19 -7.04
C GLU A 551 -28.49 -13.27 -6.61
N LEU A 552 -27.47 -13.07 -7.48
CA LEU A 552 -26.30 -12.27 -7.15
C LEU A 552 -25.79 -11.48 -8.35
N ARG A 553 -25.49 -10.20 -8.12
CA ARG A 553 -24.88 -9.31 -9.11
C ARG A 553 -23.53 -8.82 -8.66
N PHE A 554 -22.59 -8.76 -9.61
CA PHE A 554 -21.28 -8.16 -9.42
C PHE A 554 -21.27 -6.72 -9.91
N ILE A 555 -20.50 -5.89 -9.21
CA ILE A 555 -19.94 -4.67 -9.77
C ILE A 555 -18.43 -4.88 -9.73
N MET A 556 -17.84 -5.08 -10.90
CA MET A 556 -16.40 -5.24 -11.04
C MET A 556 -15.78 -3.88 -11.37
N ILE A 557 -14.73 -3.52 -10.64
CA ILE A 557 -13.90 -2.35 -10.88
C ILE A 557 -12.48 -2.91 -11.00
N ASP A 558 -11.93 -2.87 -12.20
CA ASP A 558 -10.54 -3.24 -12.48
C ASP A 558 -9.73 -1.97 -12.72
#